data_AF-A0A4Q5J437-F1
#
_entry.id   AF-A0A4Q5J437-F1
#
_cell.length_a   1.000
_cell.length_b   1.000
_cell.length_c   1.000
_cell.angle_alpha   90.00
_cell.angle_beta   90.00
_cell.angle_gamma   90.00
#
_symmetry.space_group_name_H-M   'P 1'
#
loop_
_entity.id
_entity.type
_entity.pdbx_description
1 polymer ?
#
loop_
_entity_poly.entity_id
_entity_poly.type
_entity_poly.pdbx_seq_one_letter_code
_entity_poly.pdbx_strand_id
1 'polypeptide(L)'
;MGMSAEAAARIRNRFNDLSQEFSNTRSSITGHCSSIQSACGEFSGSVADGSSDFEYSWKQTLDICRLAAAVIAGNTNTFEVELTRLDQDYAHLPTL
;
A
#
# COMPACT_ATOMS: atom_id res chain seq x y z
N MET A 1 14.20 22.07 -6.52
CA MET A 1 14.34 21.88 -5.06
C MET A 1 14.26 20.40 -4.80
N GLY A 2 15.30 19.79 -4.22
CA GLY A 2 15.32 18.36 -3.89
C GLY A 2 14.53 18.07 -2.61
N MET A 3 14.05 16.83 -2.47
CA MET A 3 13.40 16.32 -1.25
C MET A 3 14.45 16.10 -0.15
N SER A 4 14.15 16.46 1.10
CA SER A 4 15.08 16.17 2.23
C SER A 4 15.02 14.70 2.65
N ALA A 5 16.09 14.20 3.28
CA ALA A 5 16.15 12.82 3.79
C ALA A 5 15.03 12.52 4.79
N GLU A 6 14.71 13.46 5.69
CA GLU A 6 13.61 13.31 6.65
C GLU A 6 12.25 13.24 5.95
N ALA A 7 12.07 14.00 4.87
CA ALA A 7 10.85 13.94 4.07
C ALA A 7 10.73 12.60 3.34
N ALA A 8 11.83 12.08 2.78
CA ALA A 8 11.88 10.76 2.14
C ALA A 8 11.54 9.63 3.14
N ALA A 9 12.16 9.63 4.33
CA ALA A 9 11.90 8.64 5.36
C ALA A 9 10.43 8.66 5.83
N ARG A 10 9.83 9.85 6.00
CA ARG A 10 8.40 10.00 6.35
C ARG A 10 7.49 9.44 5.27
N ILE A 11 7.75 9.75 4.00
CA ILE A 11 6.97 9.25 2.86
C ILE A 11 7.08 7.72 2.78
N ARG A 12 8.29 7.17 2.88
CA ARG A 12 8.53 5.72 2.87
C ARG A 12 7.72 5.00 3.96
N ASN A 13 7.79 5.47 5.20
CA ASN A 13 7.03 4.89 6.31
C ASN A 13 5.53 4.94 6.04
N ARG A 14 5.00 6.11 5.62
CA ARG A 14 3.58 6.28 5.33
C ARG A 14 3.06 5.31 4.27
N PHE A 15 3.83 5.11 3.19
CA PHE A 15 3.42 4.20 2.12
C PHE A 15 3.59 2.73 2.47
N ASN A 16 4.55 2.37 3.33
CA ASN A 16 4.63 1.04 3.91
C ASN A 16 3.41 0.74 4.79
N ASP A 17 3.01 1.68 5.65
CA ASP A 17 1.84 1.55 6.51
C ASP A 17 0.58 1.39 5.66
N LEU A 18 0.39 2.23 4.63
CA LEU A 18 -0.74 2.14 3.70
C LEU A 18 -0.78 0.79 2.97
N SER A 19 0.37 0.28 2.51
CA SER A 19 0.44 -1.06 1.89
C SER A 19 -0.05 -2.14 2.85
N GLN A 20 0.33 -2.06 4.13
CA GLN A 20 -0.13 -3.00 5.15
C GLN A 20 -1.63 -2.84 5.44
N GLU A 21 -2.13 -1.61 5.54
CA GLU A 21 -3.55 -1.31 5.73
C GLU A 21 -4.39 -1.91 4.60
N PHE A 22 -4.01 -1.68 3.33
CA PHE A 22 -4.72 -2.28 2.19
C PHE A 22 -4.71 -3.81 2.24
N SER A 23 -3.59 -4.42 2.63
CA SER A 23 -3.51 -5.88 2.82
C SER A 23 -4.48 -6.37 3.90
N ASN A 24 -4.57 -5.67 5.02
CA ASN A 24 -5.46 -6.01 6.12
C ASN A 24 -6.93 -5.86 5.72
N THR A 25 -7.30 -4.74 5.10
CA THR A 25 -8.66 -4.49 4.59
C THR A 25 -9.07 -5.55 3.58
N ARG A 26 -8.16 -5.93 2.69
CA ARG A 26 -8.39 -6.98 1.68
C ARG A 26 -8.73 -8.32 2.33
N SER A 27 -8.07 -8.66 3.44
CA SER A 27 -8.36 -9.87 4.22
C SER A 27 -9.78 -9.84 4.79
N SER A 28 -10.18 -8.69 5.36
CA SER A 28 -11.49 -8.50 6.00
C SER A 28 -12.69 -8.59 5.05
N ILE A 29 -12.52 -8.23 3.77
CA ILE A 29 -13.62 -8.26 2.78
C ILE A 29 -14.24 -9.65 2.64
N THR A 30 -13.43 -10.69 2.65
CA THR A 30 -13.93 -12.09 2.62
C THR A 30 -14.87 -12.35 3.79
N GLY A 31 -14.49 -11.88 4.98
CA GLY A 31 -15.32 -12.02 6.18
C GLY A 31 -16.64 -11.26 6.07
N HIS A 32 -16.63 -10.05 5.52
CA HIS A 32 -17.85 -9.27 5.29
C HIS A 32 -18.79 -9.93 4.29
N CYS A 33 -18.27 -10.48 3.19
CA CYS A 33 -19.09 -11.16 2.18
C CYS A 33 -19.72 -12.43 2.74
N SER A 34 -18.95 -13.25 3.47
CA SER A 34 -19.48 -14.43 4.18
C SER A 34 -20.55 -14.04 5.21
N SER A 35 -20.37 -12.93 5.92
CA SER A 35 -21.33 -12.46 6.92
C SER A 35 -22.64 -11.99 6.27
N ILE A 36 -22.57 -11.32 5.11
CA ILE A 36 -23.74 -10.90 4.33
C ILE A 36 -24.49 -12.13 3.82
N GLN A 37 -23.80 -13.09 3.19
CA GLN A 37 -24.41 -14.31 2.68
C GLN A 37 -25.12 -15.10 3.79
N SER A 38 -24.48 -15.23 4.96
CA SER A 38 -25.07 -15.88 6.13
C SER A 38 -26.33 -15.17 6.65
N ALA A 39 -26.32 -13.84 6.67
CA ALA A 39 -27.47 -13.05 7.12
C ALA A 39 -28.68 -13.10 6.17
N CYS A 40 -28.48 -13.46 4.90
CA CYS A 40 -29.54 -13.50 3.90
C CYS A 40 -30.46 -14.73 3.98
N GLY A 41 -30.11 -15.75 4.77
CA GLY A 41 -30.96 -16.94 4.98
C GLY A 41 -31.39 -17.60 3.67
N GLU A 42 -32.71 -17.69 3.45
CA GLU A 42 -33.31 -18.27 2.24
C GLU A 42 -33.01 -17.48 0.95
N PHE A 43 -32.66 -16.20 1.07
CA PHE A 43 -32.31 -15.34 -0.08
C PHE A 43 -30.82 -15.41 -0.43
N SER A 44 -30.00 -16.15 0.32
CA SER A 44 -28.54 -16.24 0.12
C SER A 44 -28.15 -16.54 -1.33
N GLY A 45 -28.89 -17.43 -2.01
CA GLY A 45 -28.65 -17.74 -3.43
C GLY A 45 -28.80 -16.52 -4.36
N SER A 46 -29.74 -15.62 -4.09
CA SER A 46 -29.97 -14.41 -4.89
C SER A 46 -28.89 -13.33 -4.69
N VAL A 47 -28.13 -13.41 -3.60
CA VAL A 47 -27.09 -12.42 -3.24
C VAL A 47 -25.68 -12.98 -3.42
N ALA A 48 -25.54 -14.28 -3.65
CA ALA A 48 -24.28 -14.98 -3.80
C ALA A 48 -23.44 -14.43 -4.96
N ASP A 49 -24.06 -14.23 -6.13
CA ASP A 49 -23.35 -13.73 -7.31
C ASP A 49 -22.88 -12.29 -7.11
N GLY A 50 -23.77 -11.40 -6.66
CA GLY A 50 -23.43 -9.99 -6.41
C GLY A 50 -22.41 -9.80 -5.28
N SER A 51 -22.46 -10.63 -4.23
CA SER A 51 -21.46 -10.60 -3.15
C SER A 51 -20.10 -11.14 -3.61
N SER A 52 -20.06 -12.12 -4.51
CA SER A 52 -18.83 -12.64 -5.10
C SER A 52 -18.17 -11.63 -6.03
N ASP A 53 -18.96 -10.96 -6.87
CA ASP A 53 -18.48 -9.89 -7.75
C ASP A 53 -17.97 -8.69 -6.95
N PHE A 54 -18.68 -8.32 -5.88
CA PHE A 54 -18.25 -7.30 -4.93
C PHE A 54 -16.91 -7.67 -4.29
N GLU A 55 -16.80 -8.89 -3.75
CA GLU A 55 -15.57 -9.40 -3.14
C GLU A 55 -14.38 -9.31 -4.10
N TYR A 56 -14.56 -9.83 -5.31
CA TYR A 56 -13.53 -9.87 -6.33
C TYR A 56 -13.06 -8.45 -6.71
N SER A 57 -14.02 -7.57 -7.03
CA SER A 57 -13.72 -6.21 -7.51
C SER A 57 -12.97 -5.38 -6.46
N TRP A 58 -13.37 -5.49 -5.19
CA TRP A 58 -12.68 -4.78 -4.12
C TRP A 58 -11.32 -5.38 -3.78
N LYS A 59 -11.18 -6.71 -3.80
CA LYS A 59 -9.88 -7.35 -3.62
C LYS A 59 -8.88 -6.90 -4.68
N GLN A 60 -9.30 -6.84 -5.94
CA GLN A 60 -8.46 -6.32 -7.02
C GLN A 60 -8.06 -4.85 -6.81
N THR A 61 -9.03 -4.01 -6.45
CA THR A 61 -8.77 -2.59 -6.18
C THR A 61 -7.74 -2.40 -5.06
N LEU A 62 -7.90 -3.14 -3.96
CA LEU A 62 -6.98 -3.09 -2.83
C LEU A 62 -5.60 -3.66 -3.16
N ASP A 63 -5.53 -4.69 -4.00
CA ASP A 63 -4.26 -5.24 -4.49
C ASP A 63 -3.49 -4.20 -5.32
N ILE A 64 -4.18 -3.45 -6.19
CA ILE A 64 -3.58 -2.35 -6.97
C ILE A 64 -3.07 -1.26 -6.04
N CYS A 65 -3.88 -0.82 -5.08
CA CYS A 65 -3.49 0.20 -4.11
C CYS A 65 -2.28 -0.23 -3.27
N ARG A 66 -2.26 -1.48 -2.81
CA ARG A 66 -1.13 -2.07 -2.07
C ARG A 66 0.15 -2.07 -2.89
N LEU A 67 0.08 -2.55 -4.14
CA LEU A 67 1.24 -2.60 -5.03
C LEU A 67 1.77 -1.20 -5.35
N ALA A 68 0.89 -0.24 -5.63
CA ALA A 68 1.27 1.14 -5.86
C ALA A 68 1.96 1.76 -4.64
N ALA A 69 1.41 1.54 -3.44
CA ALA A 69 2.01 2.02 -2.20
C ALA A 69 3.41 1.41 -1.97
N ALA A 70 3.56 0.10 -2.16
CA ALA A 70 4.86 -0.57 -2.04
C ALA A 70 5.89 -0.05 -3.04
N VAL A 71 5.50 0.20 -4.30
CA VAL A 71 6.38 0.78 -5.32
C VAL A 71 6.83 2.19 -4.94
N ILE A 72 5.92 3.03 -4.46
CA ILE A 72 6.26 4.40 -4.03
C ILE A 72 7.24 4.34 -2.84
N ALA A 73 7.00 3.47 -1.86
CA ALA A 73 7.92 3.29 -0.74
C ALA A 73 9.30 2.81 -1.18
N GLY A 74 9.37 1.83 -2.10
CA GLY A 74 10.63 1.32 -2.65
C GLY A 74 11.42 2.35 -3.44
N ASN A 75 10.75 3.13 -4.28
CA ASN A 75 11.40 4.22 -5.04
C ASN A 75 11.89 5.32 -4.11
N THR A 76 11.11 5.68 -3.08
CA THR A 76 11.51 6.68 -2.08
C THR A 76 12.76 6.23 -1.31
N ASN A 77 12.84 4.95 -0.95
CA ASN A 77 14.03 4.37 -0.30
C ASN A 77 15.27 4.44 -1.21
N THR A 78 15.10 4.24 -2.52
CA THR A 78 16.20 4.33 -3.49
C THR A 78 16.75 5.76 -3.56
N PHE A 79 15.88 6.76 -3.62
CA PHE A 79 16.29 8.17 -3.59
C PHE A 79 16.96 8.57 -2.26
N GLU A 80 16.52 8.02 -1.13
CA GLU A 80 17.15 8.27 0.19
C GLU A 80 18.61 7.74 0.24
N VAL A 81 18.84 6.52 -0.27
CA VAL A 81 20.18 5.92 -0.37
C VAL A 81 21.08 6.73 -1.30
N GLU A 82 20.55 7.18 -2.44
CA GLU A 82 21.31 8.00 -3.40
C GLU A 82 21.72 9.36 -2.80
N LEU A 83 20.81 10.03 -2.10
CA LEU A 83 21.10 11.30 -1.41
C LEU A 83 22.18 11.13 -0.34
N THR A 84 22.06 10.08 0.48
CA THR A 84 23.04 9.78 1.54
C THR A 84 24.44 9.54 0.97
N ARG A 85 24.54 8.82 -0.16
CA ARG A 85 25.81 8.60 -0.85
C ARG A 85 26.38 9.90 -1.42
N LEU A 86 25.52 10.73 -2.01
CA LEU A 86 25.93 12.03 -2.56
C LEU A 86 26.51 12.93 -1.47
N ASP A 87 25.87 13.01 -0.30
CA ASP A 87 26.34 13.79 0.85
C ASP A 87 27.70 13.30 1.36
N GLN A 88 27.92 11.98 1.39
CA GLN A 88 29.23 11.40 1.75
C GLN A 88 30.31 11.78 0.74
N ASP A 89 30.03 11.66 -0.56
CA ASP A 89 30.99 12.01 -1.61
C ASP A 89 31.39 13.50 -1.55
N TYR A 90 30.44 14.40 -1.23
CA TYR A 90 30.72 15.83 -1.04
C TYR A 90 31.49 16.15 0.26
N ALA A 91 31.29 15.38 1.33
CA ALA A 91 32.00 15.58 2.60
C ALA A 91 33.51 15.29 2.53
N HIS A 92 33.96 14.56 1.51
CA HIS A 92 35.36 14.19 1.31
C HIS A 92 36.11 15.08 0.29
N LEU A 93 35.40 15.99 -0.38
CA LEU A 93 36.03 16.97 -1.27
C LEU A 93 36.72 18.07 -0.44
N PRO A 94 37.98 18.43 -0.75
CA PRO A 94 38.65 19.51 -0.05
C PRO A 94 37.88 20.81 -0.28
N THR A 95 37.52 21.49 0.81
CA THR A 95 37.01 22.86 0.76
C THR A 95 38.08 23.76 0.15
N LEU A 96 37.80 24.30 -1.04
CA LEU A 96 38.58 25.38 -1.66
C LEU A 96 38.36 26.70 -0.91
#